data_AF-A0A0F9HIL8-F1
#
_entry.id   AF-A0A0F9HIL8-F1
#
_cell.length_a   1.000
_cell.length_b   1.000
_cell.length_c   1.000
_cell.angle_alpha   90.00
_cell.angle_beta   90.00
_cell.angle_gamma   90.00
#
_symmetry.space_group_name_H-M   'P 1'
#
loop_
_entity.id
_entity.type
_entity.pdbx_description
1 polymer ?
#
loop_
_entity_poly.entity_id
_entity_poly.type
_entity_poly.pdbx_seq_one_letter_code
_entity_poly.pdbx_strand_id
1 'polypeptide(L)'
;MEEVKILYRYDNPSYAYNGRIVLTEYEVVKETPCGYWFRRKGDFQSFDFPGNGSRKKWTSKTALRRQAYPTTDAALYSFTKRKEKQIMILKHQLHRAEKGLHEAQWLVKDEL
;
A
#
# COMPACT_ATOMS: atom_id res chain seq x y z
N MET A 1 10.49 -16.27 27.12
CA MET A 1 9.46 -15.47 26.41
C MET A 1 9.75 -15.63 24.93
N GLU A 2 8.79 -16.11 24.14
CA GLU A 2 8.99 -16.27 22.71
C GLU A 2 8.98 -14.88 22.06
N GLU A 3 9.99 -14.58 21.23
CA GLU A 3 10.15 -13.28 20.61
C GLU A 3 9.10 -13.11 19.50
N VAL A 4 8.21 -12.12 19.64
CA VAL A 4 7.15 -11.88 18.66
C VAL A 4 7.78 -11.25 17.41
N LYS A 5 7.77 -12.00 16.31
CA LYS A 5 8.27 -11.51 15.02
C LYS A 5 7.36 -10.41 14.45
N ILE A 6 7.97 -9.28 14.10
CA ILE A 6 7.27 -8.11 13.55
C ILE A 6 7.60 -7.93 12.06
N LEU A 7 6.58 -7.58 11.28
CA LEU A 7 6.69 -7.12 9.90
C LEU A 7 6.29 -5.65 9.80
N TYR A 8 6.85 -4.96 8.83
CA TYR A 8 6.76 -3.51 8.68
C TYR A 8 6.14 -3.13 7.34
N ARG A 9 5.38 -2.03 7.32
CA ARG A 9 4.90 -1.40 6.09
C ARG A 9 4.81 0.11 6.28
N TYR A 10 5.45 0.85 5.39
CA TYR A 10 5.17 2.29 5.27
C TYR A 10 3.93 2.50 4.40
N ASP A 11 3.04 3.37 4.85
CA ASP A 11 1.89 3.83 4.08
C ASP A 11 1.73 5.34 4.22
N ASN A 12 0.87 5.90 3.38
CA ASN A 12 0.46 7.30 3.44
C ASN A 12 -1.07 7.29 3.62
N PRO A 13 -1.57 7.20 4.88
CA PRO A 13 -2.99 7.26 5.16
C PRO A 13 -3.51 8.62 4.73
N SER A 14 -4.67 8.62 4.06
CA SER A 14 -5.54 9.72 3.55
C SER A 14 -5.13 11.20 3.75
N TYR A 15 -5.75 12.08 2.95
CA TYR A 15 -5.66 13.55 2.94
C TYR A 15 -5.42 14.24 4.30
N ALA A 16 -5.95 13.70 5.41
CA ALA A 16 -5.77 14.22 6.77
C ALA A 16 -4.30 14.36 7.24
N TYR A 17 -3.35 13.64 6.65
CA TYR A 17 -1.95 13.62 7.12
C TYR A 17 -0.98 14.46 6.30
N ASN A 18 -1.47 15.33 5.39
CA ASN A 18 -0.63 16.21 4.56
C ASN A 18 0.55 15.48 3.90
N GLY A 19 0.32 14.23 3.47
CA GLY A 19 1.33 13.43 2.79
C GLY A 19 2.41 12.80 3.69
N ARG A 20 2.28 12.89 5.03
CA ARG A 20 3.20 12.21 5.95
C ARG A 20 3.16 10.69 5.76
N ILE A 21 4.34 10.08 5.77
CA ILE A 21 4.47 8.63 5.79
C ILE A 21 4.32 8.11 7.21
N VAL A 22 3.63 6.99 7.38
CA VAL A 22 3.48 6.32 8.67
C VAL A 22 4.02 4.91 8.59
N LEU A 23 4.68 4.46 9.64
CA LEU A 23 5.09 3.08 9.81
C LEU A 23 3.96 2.29 10.48
N THR A 24 3.53 1.21 9.85
CA THR A 24 2.60 0.24 10.43
C THR A 24 3.35 -1.04 10.76
N GLU A 25 3.21 -1.49 12.00
CA GLU A 25 3.75 -2.75 12.49
C GLU A 25 2.70 -3.85 12.44
N TYR A 26 3.14 -5.06 12.09
CA TYR A 26 2.30 -6.25 12.01
C TYR A 26 2.95 -7.39 12.78
N GLU A 27 2.17 -8.04 13.65
CA GLU A 27 2.60 -9.22 14.39
C GLU A 27 2.41 -10.48 13.55
N VAL A 28 3.44 -11.32 13.45
CA VAL A 28 3.30 -12.64 12.84
C VAL A 28 2.52 -13.54 13.79
N VAL A 29 1.37 -14.02 13.33
CA VAL A 29 0.49 -14.94 14.06
C VAL A 29 0.91 -16.39 13.80
N LYS A 30 1.35 -16.68 12.58
CA LYS A 30 1.82 -18.01 12.18
C LYS A 30 2.83 -17.91 11.06
N GLU A 31 3.99 -18.50 11.26
CA GLU A 31 4.99 -18.70 10.22
C GLU A 31 4.81 -20.06 9.55
N THR A 32 5.01 -20.10 8.24
CA THR A 32 5.05 -21.32 7.43
C THR A 32 6.34 -21.33 6.60
N PRO A 33 6.76 -22.46 6.03
CA PRO A 33 7.91 -22.48 5.12
C PRO A 33 7.78 -21.48 3.96
N CYS A 34 6.56 -21.24 3.49
CA CYS A 34 6.28 -20.41 2.30
C CYS A 34 5.93 -18.94 2.61
N GLY A 35 5.57 -18.59 3.85
CA GLY A 35 4.94 -17.30 4.12
C GLY A 35 4.60 -17.04 5.58
N TYR A 36 3.96 -15.90 5.81
CA TYR A 36 3.53 -15.43 7.11
C TYR A 36 2.04 -15.12 7.11
N TRP A 37 1.33 -15.60 8.11
CA TRP A 37 0.07 -15.01 8.55
C TRP A 37 0.37 -13.95 9.61
N PHE A 38 -0.14 -12.75 9.43
CA PHE A 38 0.12 -11.62 10.31
C PHE A 38 -1.12 -10.74 10.46
N ARG A 39 -1.17 -9.96 11.54
CA ARG A 39 -2.23 -8.98 11.82
C ARG A 39 -1.59 -7.65 12.20
N ARG A 40 -2.34 -6.54 12.16
CA ARG A 40 -1.79 -5.25 12.61
C ARG A 40 -1.50 -5.32 14.12
N LYS A 41 -0.35 -4.83 14.55
CA LYS A 41 -0.02 -4.73 15.98
C LYS A 41 -1.03 -3.83 16.68
N GLY A 42 -1.53 -4.26 17.84
CA GLY A 42 -2.58 -3.55 18.58
C GLY A 42 -4.00 -3.84 18.11
N ASP A 43 -4.21 -4.65 17.05
CA ASP A 43 -5.52 -5.23 16.80
C ASP A 43 -5.83 -6.24 17.91
N PHE A 44 -6.75 -5.88 18.81
CA PHE A 44 -7.33 -6.83 19.75
C PHE A 44 -7.92 -8.03 18.98
N GLN A 45 -7.91 -9.21 19.62
CA GLN A 45 -8.71 -10.37 19.19
C GLN A 45 -10.19 -9.99 19.29
N SER A 46 -10.65 -9.11 18.41
CA SER A 46 -12.05 -8.95 18.15
C SER A 46 -12.42 -10.24 17.44
N PHE A 47 -13.27 -11.02 18.11
CA PHE A 47 -13.95 -12.22 17.62
C PHE A 47 -14.11 -12.14 16.11
N ASP A 48 -13.80 -13.24 15.41
CA ASP A 48 -14.07 -13.41 13.98
C ASP A 48 -15.60 -13.29 13.77
N PHE A 49 -16.11 -12.05 13.75
CA PHE A 49 -17.50 -11.75 13.46
C PHE A 49 -17.71 -12.03 11.96
N PRO A 50 -18.67 -12.89 11.61
CA PRO A 50 -18.96 -13.18 10.21
C PRO A 50 -19.44 -11.88 9.53
N GLY A 51 -18.58 -11.27 8.72
CA GLY A 51 -18.85 -10.00 8.03
C GLY A 51 -17.70 -8.99 8.07
N ASN A 52 -16.81 -9.10 9.06
CA ASN A 52 -15.59 -8.27 9.12
C ASN A 52 -14.42 -9.15 8.69
N GLY A 53 -14.04 -9.08 7.40
CA GLY A 53 -12.99 -9.91 6.81
C GLY A 53 -11.79 -10.03 7.73
N SER A 54 -11.30 -11.25 7.92
CA SER A 54 -10.26 -11.57 8.91
C SER A 54 -9.14 -10.52 8.90
N ARG A 55 -8.88 -9.89 10.05
CA ARG A 55 -7.76 -8.93 10.21
C ARG A 55 -6.39 -9.57 9.98
N LYS A 56 -6.37 -10.90 9.87
CA LYS A 56 -5.22 -11.73 9.51
C LYS A 56 -5.02 -11.67 7.99
N LYS A 57 -3.85 -11.19 7.58
CA LYS A 57 -3.39 -11.19 6.19
C LYS A 57 -2.30 -12.23 6.01
N TRP A 58 -2.18 -12.73 4.79
CA TRP A 58 -1.10 -13.62 4.40
C TRP A 58 -0.13 -12.92 3.44
N THR A 59 1.16 -13.21 3.56
CA THR A 59 2.17 -12.81 2.56
C THR A 59 3.17 -13.94 2.35
N SER A 60 3.58 -14.14 1.10
CA SER A 60 4.66 -15.07 0.76
C SER A 60 6.03 -14.51 1.20
N LYS A 61 6.93 -15.41 1.59
CA LYS A 61 8.35 -15.14 1.87
C LYS A 61 9.17 -14.85 0.61
N THR A 62 8.68 -15.21 -0.58
CA THR A 62 9.39 -15.09 -1.85
C THR A 62 8.74 -14.12 -2.82
N ALA A 63 7.49 -13.70 -2.58
CA ALA A 63 6.82 -12.74 -3.45
C ALA A 63 7.62 -11.44 -3.58
N LEU A 64 7.70 -10.93 -4.82
CA LEU A 64 8.34 -9.65 -5.11
C LEU A 64 7.56 -8.48 -4.50
N ARG A 65 6.23 -8.57 -4.51
CA ARG A 65 5.32 -7.58 -3.90
C ARG A 65 4.67 -8.19 -2.68
N ARG A 66 5.25 -7.90 -1.52
CA ARG A 66 4.74 -8.35 -0.22
C ARG A 66 3.87 -7.26 0.40
N GLN A 67 2.92 -7.70 1.22
CA GLN A 67 2.10 -6.76 1.96
C GLN A 67 2.90 -6.07 3.08
N ALA A 68 3.78 -6.80 3.76
CA ALA A 68 4.66 -6.28 4.82
C ALA A 68 6.04 -6.97 4.72
N TYR A 69 7.07 -6.34 5.28
CA TYR A 69 8.47 -6.71 5.12
C TYR A 69 9.17 -6.97 6.46
N PRO A 70 10.18 -7.86 6.52
CA PRO A 70 10.87 -8.18 7.78
C PRO A 70 11.67 -7.03 8.40
N THR A 71 12.05 -6.02 7.61
CA THR A 71 12.81 -4.87 8.07
C THR A 71 12.17 -3.57 7.64
N THR A 72 12.41 -2.50 8.40
CA THR A 72 11.98 -1.14 8.07
C THR A 72 12.58 -0.67 6.75
N ASP A 73 13.86 -0.97 6.48
CA ASP A 73 14.54 -0.58 5.24
C ASP A 73 13.90 -1.21 4.00
N ALA A 74 13.59 -2.52 4.07
CA ALA A 74 12.90 -3.21 2.99
C ALA A 74 11.48 -2.67 2.78
N ALA A 75 10.78 -2.34 3.88
CA ALA A 75 9.47 -1.70 3.82
C ALA A 75 9.53 -0.30 3.19
N LEU A 76 10.55 0.48 3.53
CA LEU A 76 10.77 1.83 3.01
C LEU A 76 11.11 1.79 1.52
N TYR A 77 12.03 0.92 1.11
CA TYR A 77 12.35 0.69 -0.29
C TYR A 77 11.10 0.33 -1.11
N SER A 78 10.28 -0.60 -0.61
CA SER A 78 9.02 -0.97 -1.25
C SER A 78 8.05 0.21 -1.36
N PHE A 79 7.93 1.03 -0.32
CA PHE A 79 7.11 2.24 -0.36
C PHE A 79 7.59 3.23 -1.42
N THR A 80 8.90 3.51 -1.47
CA THR A 80 9.51 4.37 -2.49
C THR A 80 9.18 3.87 -3.89
N LYS A 81 9.38 2.57 -4.17
CA LYS A 81 9.06 1.99 -5.48
C LYS A 81 7.57 2.06 -5.83
N ARG A 82 6.67 1.88 -4.86
CA ARG A 82 5.24 2.09 -5.08
C ARG A 82 4.92 3.54 -5.40
N LYS A 83 5.59 4.50 -4.74
CA LYS A 83 5.36 5.94 -4.98
C LYS A 83 5.95 6.41 -6.30
N GLU A 84 7.14 5.97 -6.68
CA GLU A 84 7.71 6.20 -8.02
C GLU A 84 6.74 5.73 -9.11
N LYS A 85 6.23 4.50 -8.97
CA LYS A 85 5.24 3.95 -9.91
C LYS A 85 3.93 4.75 -9.91
N GLN A 86 3.46 5.17 -8.73
CA GLN A 86 2.26 6.01 -8.62
C GLN A 86 2.45 7.35 -9.35
N ILE A 87 3.59 8.03 -9.15
CA ILE A 87 3.91 9.29 -9.82
C ILE A 87 3.93 9.11 -11.33
N MET A 88 4.57 8.04 -11.83
CA MET A 88 4.60 7.72 -13.25
C MET A 88 3.18 7.57 -13.83
N ILE A 89 2.31 6.80 -13.16
CA ILE A 89 0.91 6.62 -13.58
C ILE A 89 0.17 7.97 -13.59
N LEU A 90 0.30 8.75 -12.53
CA LEU A 90 -0.38 10.04 -12.40
C LEU A 90 0.08 11.05 -13.46
N LYS A 91 1.38 11.10 -13.77
CA LYS A 91 1.91 11.92 -14.86
C LYS A 91 1.30 11.53 -16.21
N HIS A 92 1.20 10.23 -16.48
CA HIS A 92 0.58 9.75 -17.72
C HIS A 92 -0.92 10.10 -17.77
N GLN A 93 -1.63 10.00 -16.65
CA GLN A 93 -3.05 10.39 -16.57
C GLN A 93 -3.23 11.89 -16.78
N LEU A 94 -2.39 12.72 -16.16
CA LEU A 94 -2.39 14.17 -16.35
C LEU A 94 -2.18 14.53 -17.82
N HIS A 95 -1.14 13.97 -18.44
CA HIS A 95 -0.84 14.18 -19.86
C HIS A 95 -2.02 13.83 -20.78
N ARG A 96 -2.72 12.73 -20.49
CA ARG A 96 -3.92 12.34 -21.24
C ARG A 96 -5.06 13.35 -21.06
N ALA A 97 -5.27 13.85 -19.85
CA ALA A 97 -6.29 14.85 -19.56
C ALA A 97 -5.97 16.19 -20.26
N GLU A 98 -4.71 16.63 -20.22
CA GLU A 98 -4.23 17.83 -20.91
C GLU A 98 -4.44 17.73 -22.43
N LYS A 99 -4.12 16.58 -23.04
CA LYS A 99 -4.41 16.35 -24.46
C LYS A 99 -5.90 16.43 -24.79
N GLY A 100 -6.75 15.81 -23.97
CA GLY A 100 -8.20 15.86 -24.17
C GLY A 100 -8.75 17.28 -24.04
N LEU A 101 -8.24 18.07 -23.10
CA LEU A 101 -8.61 19.47 -22.95
C LEU A 101 -8.18 20.31 -24.17
N HIS A 102 -6.94 20.13 -24.63
CA HIS A 102 -6.43 20.83 -25.81
C HIS A 102 -7.28 20.53 -27.05
N GLU A 103 -7.61 19.25 -27.29
CA GLU A 103 -8.45 18.85 -28.42
C GLU A 103 -9.83 19.53 -28.37
N ALA A 104 -10.48 19.50 -27.21
CA ALA A 104 -11.77 20.16 -27.02
C ALA A 104 -11.71 21.67 -27.29
N GLN A 105 -10.61 22.33 -26.90
CA GLN A 105 -10.40 23.76 -27.17
C GLN A 105 -10.19 24.08 -28.65
N TRP A 106 -9.60 23.16 -29.43
CA TRP A 106 -9.46 23.33 -30.88
C TRP A 106 -10.80 23.17 -31.60
N LEU A 107 -11.60 22.16 -31.26
CA LEU A 107 -12.91 21.95 -31.86
C LEU A 107 -13.84 23.15 -31.68
N VAL A 108 -13.82 23.79 -30.51
CA VAL A 108 -14.61 25.01 -30.24
C VAL A 108 -14.16 26.20 -31.11
N LYS A 109 -12.91 26.25 -31.55
CA LYS A 109 -12.38 27.35 -32.37
C LYS A 109 -12.65 27.18 -33.86
N ASP A 110 -12.79 25.94 -34.36
CA ASP A 110 -13.10 25.66 -35.77
C ASP A 110 -14.61 25.85 -36.09
N GLU A 111 -15.47 25.91 -35.07
CA GLU A 111 -16.91 26.17 -35.21
C GLU A 111 -17.29 27.67 -35.17
N LEU A 112 -16.31 28.58 -35.09
CA LEU A 112 -16.47 30.04 -35.06
C LEU A 112 -15.77 30.71 -36.25
#